data_AF-A0A8J4QG65-F1
#
_entry.id   AF-A0A8J4QG65-F1
#
_cell.length_a   1.000
_cell.length_b   1.000
_cell.length_c   1.000
_cell.angle_alpha   90.00
_cell.angle_beta   90.00
_cell.angle_gamma   90.00
#
_symmetry.space_group_name_H-M   'P 1'
#
loop_
_entity.id
_entity.type
_entity.pdbx_description
1 polymer ?
#
loop_
_entity_poly.entity_id
_entity_poly.type
_entity_poly.pdbx_seq_one_letter_code
_entity_poly.pdbx_strand_id
1 'polypeptide(L)'
;MEANNNNNKNTETIKFLCSYGGKILPRYTDGALRYAGGLTRVLAVDRSISFTELMVKLGEFCGSSVNLRCQLPTGDLETLISITSDEDLANVIEEYDRASSSSMNNRPLKIRAVLSPPKSLKQISPPQTPPESWRNSPSYRFAPRTKSPPAGFSVGGRNCYRKTYPYSCQVKK
;
A
#
# COMPACT_ATOMS: atom_id res chain seq x y z
N MET A 1 16.51 -28.34 -42.19
CA MET A 1 17.44 -28.18 -41.06
C MET A 1 16.81 -27.19 -40.11
N GLU A 2 16.27 -27.71 -39.00
CA GLU A 2 15.50 -26.95 -38.02
C GLU A 2 16.47 -26.19 -37.11
N ALA A 3 16.45 -24.86 -37.19
CA ALA A 3 17.29 -24.01 -36.35
C ALA A 3 16.69 -23.94 -34.94
N ASN A 4 17.33 -24.64 -34.00
CA ASN A 4 17.01 -24.63 -32.58
C ASN A 4 17.30 -23.24 -31.97
N ASN A 5 16.38 -22.30 -32.13
CA ASN A 5 16.48 -20.92 -31.63
C ASN A 5 15.94 -20.82 -30.19
N ASN A 6 16.66 -21.40 -29.24
CA ASN A 6 16.33 -21.29 -27.81
C ASN A 6 17.08 -20.15 -27.09
N ASN A 7 17.95 -19.41 -27.78
CA ASN A 7 18.75 -18.35 -27.16
C ASN A 7 18.14 -16.94 -27.28
N ASN A 8 17.20 -16.70 -28.20
CA ASN A 8 16.64 -15.35 -28.41
C ASN A 8 15.31 -15.06 -27.68
N LYS A 9 14.74 -16.03 -26.94
CA LYS A 9 13.52 -15.81 -26.14
C LYS A 9 13.77 -15.09 -24.80
N ASN A 10 15.03 -14.99 -24.38
CA ASN A 10 15.40 -14.37 -23.10
C ASN A 10 15.45 -12.85 -23.17
N THR A 11 15.51 -12.25 -24.35
CA THR A 11 15.51 -10.79 -24.55
C THR A 11 14.10 -10.22 -24.64
N GLU A 12 13.14 -11.01 -25.12
CA GLU A 12 11.75 -10.61 -25.27
C GLU A 12 10.90 -10.87 -24.02
N THR A 13 11.40 -11.64 -23.06
CA THR A 13 10.66 -11.97 -21.84
C THR A 13 11.29 -11.35 -20.60
N ILE A 14 10.49 -10.63 -19.82
CA ILE A 14 10.89 -10.07 -18.53
C ILE A 14 10.32 -10.94 -17.39
N LYS A 15 11.10 -11.07 -16.31
CA LYS A 15 10.75 -11.92 -15.17
C LYS A 15 10.61 -11.10 -13.90
N PHE A 16 9.44 -11.13 -13.30
CA PHE A 16 9.16 -10.54 -12.00
C PHE A 16 9.27 -11.61 -10.91
N LEU A 17 10.10 -11.36 -9.89
CA LEU A 17 10.11 -12.12 -8.65
C LEU A 17 9.12 -11.46 -7.68
N CYS A 18 7.88 -11.92 -7.69
CA CYS A 18 6.75 -11.34 -6.97
C CYS A 18 6.64 -11.91 -5.57
N SER A 19 6.68 -11.06 -4.54
CA SER A 19 6.39 -11.40 -3.15
C SER A 19 5.05 -10.80 -2.72
N TYR A 20 4.12 -11.64 -2.27
CA TYR A 20 2.74 -11.23 -1.95
C TYR A 20 2.14 -12.07 -0.80
N GLY A 21 1.10 -11.54 -0.15
CA GLY A 21 0.43 -12.20 0.99
C GLY A 21 1.21 -12.18 2.32
N GLY A 22 2.40 -11.58 2.35
CA GLY A 22 3.21 -11.35 3.54
C GLY A 22 3.24 -9.88 3.96
N LYS A 23 4.17 -9.54 4.85
CA LYS A 23 4.35 -8.17 5.37
C LYS A 23 5.82 -7.77 5.35
N ILE A 24 6.07 -6.49 5.09
CA ILE A 24 7.38 -5.89 5.28
C ILE A 24 7.48 -5.48 6.74
N LEU A 25 8.49 -5.98 7.44
CA LEU A 25 8.71 -5.73 8.87
C LEU A 25 10.19 -5.44 9.13
N PRO A 26 10.53 -4.55 10.08
CA PRO A 26 11.90 -4.35 10.51
C PRO A 26 12.43 -5.63 11.18
N ARG A 27 13.69 -5.96 10.90
CA ARG A 27 14.41 -7.03 11.58
C ARG A 27 14.86 -6.53 12.96
N TYR A 28 14.72 -7.38 13.97
CA TYR A 28 15.01 -7.01 15.37
C TYR A 28 16.49 -6.67 15.61
N THR A 29 17.42 -7.29 14.87
CA THR A 29 18.87 -7.17 15.13
C THR A 29 19.45 -5.83 14.69
N ASP A 30 18.97 -5.26 13.59
CA ASP A 30 19.59 -4.11 12.92
C ASP A 30 18.59 -3.12 12.32
N GLY A 31 17.28 -3.35 12.48
CA GLY A 31 16.23 -2.48 11.96
C GLY A 31 15.94 -2.61 10.47
N ALA A 32 16.78 -3.31 9.70
CA ALA A 32 16.61 -3.46 8.25
C ALA A 32 15.29 -4.16 7.89
N LEU A 33 14.62 -3.71 6.83
CA LEU A 33 13.37 -4.32 6.41
C LEU A 33 13.58 -5.71 5.83
N ARG A 34 12.66 -6.61 6.18
CA ARG A 34 12.53 -7.95 5.60
C ARG A 34 11.09 -8.23 5.21
N TYR A 35 10.92 -9.05 4.18
CA TYR A 35 9.62 -9.62 3.86
C TYR A 35 9.39 -10.86 4.73
N ALA A 36 8.28 -10.90 5.46
CA ALA A 36 7.94 -11.97 6.39
C ALA A 36 6.58 -12.58 6.03
N GLY A 37 6.55 -13.92 5.96
CA GLY A 37 5.39 -14.69 5.52
C GLY A 37 5.11 -14.55 4.02
N GLY A 38 3.91 -14.94 3.60
CA GLY A 38 3.46 -14.84 2.21
C GLY A 38 4.10 -15.86 1.27
N LEU A 39 4.05 -15.55 -0.03
CA LEU A 39 4.55 -16.37 -1.13
C LEU A 39 5.50 -15.55 -1.99
N THR A 40 6.52 -16.22 -2.52
CA THR A 40 7.42 -15.65 -3.54
C THR A 40 7.37 -16.54 -4.78
N ARG A 41 6.91 -15.99 -5.90
CA ARG A 41 6.75 -16.71 -7.17
C ARG A 41 7.27 -15.87 -8.33
N VAL A 42 7.66 -16.53 -9.42
CA VAL A 42 8.14 -15.85 -10.63
C VAL A 42 7.00 -15.74 -11.64
N LEU A 43 6.73 -14.53 -12.10
CA LEU A 43 5.86 -14.24 -13.24
C LEU A 43 6.73 -13.85 -14.43
N ALA A 44 6.62 -14.58 -15.54
CA ALA A 44 7.25 -14.22 -16.80
C ALA A 44 6.21 -13.59 -17.72
N VAL A 45 6.52 -12.43 -18.27
CA VAL A 45 5.67 -11.71 -19.22
C VAL A 45 6.49 -11.23 -20.40
N ASP A 46 5.79 -10.87 -21.48
CA ASP A 46 6.41 -10.21 -22.61
C ASP A 46 6.96 -8.83 -22.20
N ARG A 47 8.07 -8.43 -22.80
CA ARG A 47 8.75 -7.17 -22.52
C ARG A 47 7.99 -5.94 -23.03
N SER A 48 7.15 -6.11 -24.05
CA SER A 48 6.29 -5.05 -24.60
C SER A 48 4.93 -4.92 -23.90
N ILE A 49 4.75 -5.63 -22.77
CA ILE A 49 3.49 -5.59 -22.03
C ILE A 49 3.15 -4.18 -21.52
N SER A 50 1.90 -3.76 -21.70
CA SER A 50 1.41 -2.52 -21.10
C SER A 50 1.21 -2.66 -19.59
N PHE A 51 1.29 -1.55 -18.85
CA PHE A 51 1.01 -1.51 -17.42
C PHE A 51 -0.38 -2.09 -17.11
N THR A 52 -1.40 -1.73 -17.91
CA THR A 52 -2.77 -2.24 -17.71
C THR A 52 -2.84 -3.75 -17.83
N GLU A 53 -2.23 -4.34 -18.85
CA GLU A 53 -2.22 -5.79 -19.05
C GLU A 53 -1.40 -6.50 -17.95
N LEU A 54 -0.28 -5.90 -17.53
CA LEU A 54 0.53 -6.41 -16.42
C LEU A 54 -0.30 -6.48 -15.13
N MET A 55 -1.08 -5.44 -14.83
CA MET A 55 -1.94 -5.41 -13.64
C MET A 55 -3.04 -6.48 -13.69
N VAL A 56 -3.62 -6.76 -14.86
CA VAL A 56 -4.59 -7.86 -15.04
C VAL A 56 -3.93 -9.21 -14.74
N LYS A 57 -2.76 -9.49 -15.34
CA LYS A 57 -2.00 -10.72 -15.10
C LYS A 57 -1.59 -10.87 -13.63
N LEU A 58 -1.17 -9.79 -12.98
CA LEU A 58 -0.87 -9.80 -11.55
C LEU A 58 -2.09 -10.07 -10.68
N GLY A 59 -3.27 -9.58 -11.10
CA GLY A 59 -4.54 -9.86 -10.46
C GLY A 59 -4.90 -11.35 -10.48
N GLU A 60 -4.79 -11.98 -11.65
CA GLU A 60 -5.01 -13.43 -11.83
C GLU A 60 -3.96 -14.25 -11.08
N PHE A 61 -2.70 -13.83 -11.13
CA PHE A 61 -1.57 -14.49 -10.46
C PHE A 61 -1.73 -14.51 -8.93
N CYS A 62 -2.29 -13.45 -8.35
CA CYS A 62 -2.52 -13.32 -6.91
C CYS A 62 -3.92 -13.78 -6.47
N GLY A 63 -4.86 -13.95 -7.40
CA GLY A 63 -6.28 -14.19 -7.13
C GLY A 63 -7.03 -12.96 -6.59
N SER A 64 -6.44 -11.76 -6.66
CA SER A 64 -7.06 -10.50 -6.22
C SER A 64 -6.32 -9.30 -6.83
N SER A 65 -6.99 -8.14 -6.90
CA SER A 65 -6.35 -6.90 -7.32
C SER A 65 -5.21 -6.51 -6.37
N VAL A 66 -4.11 -6.01 -6.93
CA VAL A 66 -2.90 -5.64 -6.18
C VAL A 66 -2.36 -4.29 -6.66
N ASN A 67 -1.52 -3.66 -5.85
CA ASN A 67 -0.62 -2.59 -6.24
C ASN A 67 0.79 -3.15 -6.45
N LEU A 68 1.44 -2.74 -7.53
CA LEU A 68 2.80 -3.15 -7.89
C LEU A 68 3.83 -2.16 -7.35
N ARG A 69 4.79 -2.67 -6.57
CA ARG A 69 6.00 -1.94 -6.19
C ARG A 69 7.23 -2.77 -6.48
N CYS A 70 8.28 -2.15 -6.99
CA CYS A 70 9.50 -2.84 -7.41
C CYS A 70 10.73 -2.25 -6.71
N GLN A 71 11.73 -3.08 -6.45
CA GLN A 71 13.05 -2.62 -6.05
C GLN A 71 13.83 -2.21 -7.29
N LEU A 72 14.71 -1.23 -7.17
CA LEU A 72 15.77 -1.01 -8.17
C LEU A 72 16.84 -2.11 -8.05
N PRO A 73 17.68 -2.34 -9.08
CA PRO A 73 18.67 -3.43 -9.07
C PRO A 73 19.62 -3.42 -7.86
N THR A 74 19.98 -2.24 -7.36
CA THR A 74 20.83 -2.03 -6.17
C THR A 74 20.04 -1.66 -4.91
N GLY A 75 18.71 -1.55 -5.02
CA GLY A 75 17.83 -1.16 -3.93
C GLY A 75 17.44 -2.31 -3.02
N ASP A 76 16.69 -1.97 -1.98
CA ASP A 76 16.16 -2.92 -1.00
C ASP A 76 14.65 -2.69 -0.74
N LEU A 77 14.15 -3.18 0.39
CA LEU A 77 12.74 -3.06 0.76
C LEU A 77 12.35 -1.66 1.27
N GLU A 78 13.31 -0.81 1.64
CA GLU A 78 13.07 0.59 2.01
C GLU A 78 12.90 1.46 0.75
N THR A 79 13.60 1.12 -0.34
CA THR A 79 13.62 1.91 -1.58
C THR A 79 12.63 1.39 -2.64
N LEU A 80 11.47 0.90 -2.23
CA LEU A 80 10.46 0.39 -3.17
C LEU A 80 9.81 1.51 -3.98
N ILE A 81 9.87 1.39 -5.30
CA ILE A 81 9.24 2.31 -6.25
C ILE A 81 7.86 1.78 -6.64
N SER A 82 6.84 2.64 -6.62
CA SER A 82 5.49 2.28 -7.08
C SER A 82 5.41 2.44 -8.59
N ILE A 83 4.87 1.43 -9.27
CA ILE A 83 4.65 1.48 -10.72
C ILE A 83 3.18 1.81 -10.94
N THR A 84 2.92 2.91 -11.63
CA THR A 84 1.55 3.43 -11.86
C THR A 84 1.25 3.76 -13.32
N SER A 85 2.24 3.65 -14.20
CA SER A 85 2.15 3.98 -15.60
C SER A 85 3.08 3.11 -16.46
N ASP A 86 2.88 3.13 -17.77
CA ASP A 86 3.78 2.50 -18.74
C ASP A 86 5.19 3.12 -18.72
N GLU A 87 5.29 4.42 -18.44
CA GLU A 87 6.57 5.12 -18.29
C GLU A 87 7.36 4.58 -17.09
N ASP A 88 6.70 4.44 -15.93
CA ASP A 88 7.32 3.84 -14.74
C ASP A 88 7.82 2.42 -15.02
N LEU A 89 7.01 1.63 -15.73
CA LEU A 89 7.35 0.25 -16.09
C LEU A 89 8.56 0.19 -17.02
N ALA A 90 8.59 1.02 -18.07
CA ALA A 90 9.69 1.10 -19.01
C ALA A 90 11.00 1.50 -18.31
N ASN A 91 10.95 2.51 -17.44
CA ASN A 91 12.10 2.98 -16.67
C ASN A 91 12.66 1.87 -15.77
N VAL A 92 11.80 1.11 -15.09
CA VAL A 92 12.24 -0.01 -14.25
C VAL A 92 12.88 -1.10 -15.10
N ILE A 93 12.31 -1.45 -16.26
CA ILE A 93 12.88 -2.47 -17.15
C ILE A 93 14.29 -2.04 -17.60
N GLU A 94 14.44 -0.82 -18.10
CA GLU A 94 15.71 -0.28 -18.58
C GLU A 94 16.81 -0.30 -17.52
N GLU A 95 16.48 0.10 -16.29
CA GLU A 95 17.41 0.06 -15.15
C GLU A 95 17.93 -1.36 -14.89
N TYR A 96 17.05 -2.37 -14.98
CA TYR A 96 17.43 -3.77 -14.83
C TYR A 96 18.26 -4.30 -16.00
N ASP A 97 18.01 -3.84 -17.22
CA ASP A 97 18.82 -4.24 -18.38
C ASP A 97 20.23 -3.67 -18.32
N ARG A 98 20.35 -2.39 -17.93
CA ARG A 98 21.64 -1.75 -17.71
C ARG A 98 22.45 -2.47 -16.63
N ALA A 99 21.78 -2.85 -15.54
CA ALA A 99 22.38 -3.63 -14.48
C ALA A 99 22.75 -5.06 -14.91
N SER A 100 21.92 -5.70 -15.76
CA SER A 100 22.20 -7.04 -16.28
C SER A 100 23.43 -7.07 -17.20
N SER A 101 23.58 -6.03 -18.03
CA SER A 101 24.72 -5.86 -18.96
C SER A 101 26.02 -5.57 -18.22
N SER A 102 25.92 -4.88 -17.08
CA SER A 102 27.07 -4.58 -16.21
C SER A 102 27.48 -5.76 -15.32
N SER A 103 26.66 -6.82 -15.27
CA SER A 103 26.96 -8.01 -14.50
C SER A 103 27.99 -8.88 -15.23
N MET A 104 28.95 -9.43 -14.48
CA MET A 104 30.09 -10.22 -14.98
C MET A 104 29.69 -11.41 -15.88
N ASN A 105 28.44 -11.89 -15.77
CA ASN A 105 27.92 -13.02 -16.53
C ASN A 105 26.85 -12.64 -17.57
N ASN A 106 26.58 -11.35 -17.79
CA ASN A 106 25.53 -10.82 -18.67
C ASN A 106 24.21 -11.61 -18.58
N ARG A 107 23.79 -11.90 -17.33
CA ARG A 107 22.59 -12.72 -17.08
C ARG A 107 21.40 -11.80 -16.82
N PRO A 108 20.24 -12.07 -17.46
CA PRO A 108 19.03 -11.30 -17.20
C PRO A 108 18.67 -11.32 -15.71
N LEU A 109 18.54 -10.13 -15.14
CA LEU A 109 18.12 -9.96 -13.75
C LEU A 109 16.59 -10.07 -13.66
N LYS A 110 16.09 -10.50 -12.49
CA LYS A 110 14.65 -10.56 -12.21
C LYS A 110 14.25 -9.29 -11.48
N ILE A 111 13.19 -8.63 -11.96
CA ILE A 111 12.62 -7.47 -11.28
C ILE A 111 12.02 -7.93 -9.96
N ARG A 112 12.53 -7.42 -8.84
CA ARG A 112 12.05 -7.81 -7.50
C ARG A 112 10.81 -6.98 -7.17
N ALA A 113 9.65 -7.64 -7.14
CA ALA A 113 8.36 -6.99 -6.93
C ALA A 113 7.75 -7.37 -5.58
N VAL A 114 7.12 -6.39 -4.92
CA VAL A 114 6.27 -6.56 -3.75
C VAL A 114 4.86 -6.15 -4.13
N LEU A 115 3.93 -7.10 -4.01
CA LEU A 115 2.52 -6.87 -4.30
C LEU A 115 1.76 -6.71 -2.98
N SER A 116 0.95 -5.67 -2.90
CA SER A 116 0.12 -5.38 -1.73
C SER A 116 -1.33 -5.14 -2.15
N PRO A 117 -2.33 -5.48 -1.31
CA PRO A 117 -3.70 -5.13 -1.58
C PRO A 117 -3.86 -3.62 -1.83
N PRO A 118 -4.74 -3.20 -2.74
CA PRO A 118 -5.06 -1.79 -2.91
C PRO A 118 -5.60 -1.23 -1.60
N LYS A 119 -5.23 0.00 -1.27
CA LYS A 119 -5.76 0.68 -0.08
C LYS A 119 -7.27 0.85 -0.30
N SER A 120 -8.07 0.13 0.48
CA SER A 120 -9.51 0.41 0.54
C SER A 120 -9.68 1.86 0.99
N LEU A 121 -10.34 2.69 0.17
CA LEU A 121 -10.83 3.99 0.61
C LEU A 121 -11.64 3.73 1.87
N LYS A 122 -11.24 4.32 3.00
CA LYS A 122 -12.01 4.22 4.25
C LYS A 122 -13.44 4.61 3.91
N GLN A 123 -14.33 3.63 4.03
CA GLN A 123 -15.76 3.81 3.95
C GLN A 123 -16.12 4.99 4.84
N ILE A 124 -16.57 6.09 4.24
CA ILE A 124 -17.18 7.19 4.97
C ILE A 124 -18.42 6.55 5.56
N SER A 125 -18.38 6.20 6.84
CA SER A 125 -19.55 5.67 7.54
C SER A 125 -20.73 6.58 7.23
N PRO A 126 -21.92 6.04 6.90
CA PRO A 126 -23.13 6.87 6.88
C PRO A 126 -23.21 7.63 8.21
N PRO A 127 -23.57 8.93 8.21
CA PRO A 127 -23.77 9.66 9.46
C PRO A 127 -24.70 8.82 10.34
N GLN A 128 -24.27 8.53 11.57
CA GLN A 128 -25.08 7.85 12.56
C GLN A 128 -26.35 8.70 12.77
N THR A 129 -27.45 8.29 12.14
CA THR A 129 -28.77 8.76 12.54
C THR A 129 -28.98 8.26 13.97
N PRO A 130 -29.21 9.14 14.95
CA PRO A 130 -29.51 8.70 16.30
C PRO A 130 -30.77 7.82 16.26
N PRO A 131 -30.82 6.72 17.06
CA PRO A 131 -31.96 5.84 17.09
C PRO A 131 -33.24 6.62 17.45
N GLU A 132 -34.34 6.32 16.76
CA GLU A 132 -35.65 6.98 16.92
C GLU A 132 -36.21 6.93 18.35
N SER A 133 -35.64 6.11 19.23
CA SER A 133 -36.05 5.95 20.63
C SER A 133 -35.92 7.21 21.49
N TRP A 134 -35.17 8.24 21.08
CA TRP A 134 -34.98 9.46 21.90
C TRP A 134 -35.84 10.65 21.45
N ARG A 135 -36.62 10.49 20.37
CA ARG A 135 -37.60 11.50 19.93
C ARG A 135 -38.79 11.63 20.89
N ASN A 136 -38.87 10.88 21.99
CA ASN A 136 -39.97 10.96 22.97
C ASN A 136 -39.55 11.43 24.38
N SER A 137 -38.30 11.88 24.57
CA SER A 137 -37.87 12.48 25.83
C SER A 137 -38.55 13.83 26.09
N PRO A 138 -39.18 14.08 27.26
CA PRO A 138 -39.87 15.36 27.53
C PRO A 138 -38.98 16.60 27.48
N SER A 139 -37.65 16.42 27.47
CA SER A 139 -36.63 17.45 27.64
C SER A 139 -36.41 18.37 26.42
N TYR A 140 -36.89 18.03 25.22
CA TYR A 140 -36.77 18.89 24.03
C TYR A 140 -38.07 19.65 23.70
N ARG A 141 -39.13 19.51 24.50
CA ARG A 141 -40.44 20.13 24.23
C ARG A 141 -40.53 21.62 24.56
N PHE A 142 -39.46 22.21 25.10
CA PHE A 142 -39.38 23.64 25.40
C PHE A 142 -38.18 24.28 24.68
N ALA A 143 -38.22 24.31 23.36
CA ALA A 143 -37.42 25.27 22.60
C ALA A 143 -38.40 26.21 21.88
N PRO A 144 -38.70 27.40 22.44
CA PRO A 144 -39.46 28.41 21.72
C PRO A 144 -38.66 28.89 20.51
N ARG A 145 -39.30 28.83 19.36
CA ARG A 145 -38.82 29.34 18.09
C ARG A 145 -39.18 30.81 17.99
N THR A 146 -38.25 31.76 18.15
CA THR A 146 -38.32 33.10 17.52
C THR A 146 -37.01 33.91 17.63
N LYS A 147 -36.61 34.46 16.47
CA LYS A 147 -35.92 35.74 16.18
C LYS A 147 -34.51 36.00 16.76
N SER A 148 -33.57 36.32 15.86
CA SER A 148 -32.24 36.91 16.11
C SER A 148 -32.32 38.40 16.60
N PRO A 149 -31.19 39.11 16.83
CA PRO A 149 -30.40 39.30 18.07
C PRO A 149 -30.50 40.75 18.64
N PRO A 150 -29.79 41.14 19.74
CA PRO A 150 -28.49 41.82 19.57
C PRO A 150 -27.45 41.62 20.71
N ALA A 151 -26.31 42.29 20.52
CA ALA A 151 -25.06 42.34 21.27
C ALA A 151 -25.10 42.48 22.81
N GLY A 152 -24.00 42.06 23.45
CA GLY A 152 -23.44 42.76 24.61
C GLY A 152 -23.11 41.91 25.85
N PHE A 153 -21.87 42.09 26.31
CA PHE A 153 -21.35 41.93 27.68
C PHE A 153 -20.76 40.58 28.15
N SER A 154 -19.50 40.71 28.56
CA SER A 154 -18.67 39.80 29.37
C SER A 154 -19.26 39.59 30.77
N VAL A 155 -18.93 38.44 31.40
CA VAL A 155 -18.36 38.30 32.76
C VAL A 155 -18.23 36.80 33.06
N GLY A 156 -17.08 36.43 33.63
CA GLY A 156 -16.60 35.05 33.73
C GLY A 156 -17.27 34.15 34.79
N GLY A 157 -16.81 32.90 34.80
CA GLY A 157 -17.21 31.90 35.79
C GLY A 157 -16.39 30.63 35.63
N ARG A 158 -15.52 30.39 36.61
CA ARG A 158 -14.63 29.25 36.80
C ARG A 158 -15.43 27.95 37.02
N ASN A 159 -15.03 26.82 36.42
CA ASN A 159 -14.39 25.69 37.11
C ASN A 159 -14.32 24.40 36.26
N CYS A 160 -13.09 23.87 36.19
CA CYS A 160 -12.65 22.49 36.41
C CYS A 160 -13.59 21.32 36.06
N TYR A 161 -13.12 20.40 35.21
CA TYR A 161 -12.60 19.09 35.65
C TYR A 161 -11.85 18.36 34.52
N ARG A 162 -10.56 18.12 34.77
CA ARG A 162 -9.63 17.28 34.01
C ARG A 162 -9.86 15.82 34.42
N LYS A 163 -9.91 14.87 33.48
CA LYS A 163 -9.51 13.46 33.72
C LYS A 163 -8.77 12.90 32.50
N THR A 164 -7.45 12.95 32.60
CA THR A 164 -6.46 12.15 31.84
C THR A 164 -6.36 10.75 32.45
N TYR A 165 -6.29 9.72 31.61
CA TYR A 165 -6.00 8.32 32.02
C TYR A 165 -4.51 8.00 31.76
N PRO A 166 -3.77 7.45 32.73
CA PRO A 166 -2.48 6.82 32.48
C PRO A 166 -2.59 5.29 32.43
N TYR A 167 -2.01 4.66 31.41
CA TYR A 167 -1.73 3.22 31.40
C TYR A 167 -0.31 2.98 31.92
N SER A 168 -0.17 2.12 32.94
CA SER A 168 1.12 1.64 33.44
C SER A 168 1.51 0.32 32.77
N CYS A 169 2.70 0.28 32.17
CA CYS A 169 3.39 -0.97 31.78
C CYS A 169 4.23 -1.47 32.96
N GLN A 170 4.01 -2.72 33.38
CA GLN A 170 4.85 -3.44 34.34
C GLN A 170 5.76 -4.41 33.57
N VAL A 171 7.07 -4.21 33.69
CA VAL A 171 8.11 -5.14 33.23
C VAL A 171 8.42 -6.09 34.39
N LYS A 172 8.22 -7.40 34.18
CA LYS A 172 8.67 -8.43 35.11
C LYS A 172 10.08 -8.88 34.69
N LYS A 173 10.99 -8.90 35.67
CA LYS A 173 12.32 -9.52 35.60
C LYS A 173 12.21 -11.04 35.70
#